data_AF-A0A8J3ZJ78-F1
#
_entry.id   AF-A0A8J3ZJ78-F1
#
_cell.length_a   1.000
_cell.length_b   1.000
_cell.length_c   1.000
_cell.angle_alpha   90.00
_cell.angle_beta   90.00
_cell.angle_gamma   90.00
#
_symmetry.space_group_name_H-M   'P 1'
#
loop_
_entity.id
_entity.type
_entity.pdbx_description
1 polymer ?
#
loop_
_entity_poly.entity_id
_entity_poly.type
_entity_poly.pdbx_seq_one_letter_code
_entity_poly.pdbx_strand_id
1 'polypeptide(L)' 'MFAATGNPLRAKDICVALGTGTAAKNTESLRAKLKRLVTRDVLTELESGLFALTRPATASSPDPTPES' A
#
# COMPACT_ATOMS: atom_id res chain seq x y z
N MET A 1 -2.78 6.40 -7.22
CA MET A 1 -2.29 7.14 -6.05
C MET A 1 -2.80 6.43 -4.81
N PHE A 2 -1.94 6.04 -3.87
CA PHE A 2 -2.39 5.52 -2.57
C PHE A 2 -2.97 6.72 -1.80
N ALA A 3 -4.29 6.87 -1.79
CA ALA A 3 -4.93 8.02 -1.16
C ALA A 3 -4.72 8.01 0.36
N ALA A 4 -4.79 9.19 0.98
CA ALA A 4 -4.55 9.44 2.40
C ALA A 4 -5.42 8.62 3.39
N THR A 5 -6.34 7.80 2.88
CA THR A 5 -7.15 6.84 3.61
C THR A 5 -6.35 5.67 4.22
N GLY A 6 -5.09 5.46 3.84
CA GLY A 6 -4.23 4.45 4.50
C GLY A 6 -4.67 3.00 4.27
N ASN A 7 -5.61 2.76 3.34
CA ASN A 7 -6.10 1.43 3.08
C ASN A 7 -5.10 0.62 2.24
N PRO A 8 -4.82 -0.63 2.61
CA PRO A 8 -3.97 -1.50 1.82
C PRO A 8 -4.58 -1.74 0.43
N LEU A 9 -3.76 -1.65 -0.61
CA LEU A 9 -4.13 -1.85 -2.01
C LEU A 9 -3.44 -3.09 -2.57
N ARG A 10 -4.14 -3.89 -3.38
CA ARG A 10 -3.53 -5.06 -4.03
C ARG A 10 -2.68 -4.60 -5.21
N ALA A 11 -1.65 -5.39 -5.55
CA ALA A 11 -0.82 -5.15 -6.74
C ALA A 11 -1.64 -4.92 -8.03
N LYS A 12 -2.73 -5.69 -8.19
CA LYS A 12 -3.66 -5.55 -9.33
C LYS A 12 -4.36 -4.20 -9.35
N ASP A 13 -4.87 -3.72 -8.22
CA ASP A 13 -5.56 -2.44 -8.12
C ASP A 13 -4.60 -1.28 -8.37
N ILE A 14 -3.33 -1.44 -7.95
CA ILE A 14 -2.26 -0.48 -8.24
C ILE A 14 -1.95 -0.44 -9.75
N CYS A 15 -1.83 -1.60 -10.43
CA CYS A 15 -1.66 -1.65 -11.89
C CYS A 15 -2.79 -0.93 -12.62
N VAL A 16 -4.05 -1.16 -12.20
CA VAL A 16 -5.23 -0.54 -12.79
C VAL A 16 -5.26 0.97 -12.52
N ALA A 17 -5.03 1.39 -11.27
CA ALA A 17 -5.05 2.79 -10.86
C ALA A 17 -3.92 3.61 -11.49
N LEU A 18 -2.80 2.99 -11.85
CA LEU A 18 -1.70 3.64 -12.57
C LEU A 18 -1.89 3.63 -14.09
N GLY A 19 -2.90 2.92 -14.61
CA GLY A 19 -3.12 2.77 -16.05
C GLY A 19 -1.95 2.08 -16.77
N THR A 20 -1.04 1.43 -16.02
CA THR A 20 0.19 0.86 -16.58
C THR A 20 -0.04 -0.42 -17.38
N GLY A 21 -1.29 -0.83 -17.61
CA GLY A 21 -1.63 -2.08 -18.30
C GLY A 21 -1.39 -3.32 -17.43
N THR A 22 -2.27 -4.30 -17.54
CA THR A 22 -2.22 -5.57 -16.78
C THR A 22 -1.31 -6.63 -17.40
N ALA A 23 -0.55 -6.26 -18.45
CA ALA A 23 0.39 -7.16 -19.10
C ALA A 23 1.45 -7.66 -18.11
N ALA A 24 1.83 -8.94 -18.20
CA ALA A 24 2.74 -9.59 -17.26
C ALA A 24 4.06 -8.83 -17.06
N LYS A 25 4.64 -8.28 -18.15
CA LYS A 25 5.85 -7.46 -18.11
C LYS A 25 5.70 -6.22 -17.23
N ASN A 26 4.51 -5.62 -17.23
CA ASN A 26 4.22 -4.39 -16.51
C ASN A 26 3.92 -4.69 -15.04
N THR A 27 3.25 -5.81 -14.77
CA THR A 27 3.03 -6.33 -13.41
C THR A 27 4.35 -6.70 -12.72
N GLU A 28 5.28 -7.38 -13.39
CA GLU A 28 6.60 -7.70 -12.85
C GLU A 28 7.41 -6.43 -12.55
N SER A 29 7.40 -5.47 -13.48
CA SER A 29 8.05 -4.17 -13.30
C SER A 29 7.44 -3.38 -12.15
N LEU A 30 6.11 -3.43 -12.00
CA LEU A 30 5.41 -2.80 -10.88
C LEU A 30 5.76 -3.50 -9.57
N ARG A 31 5.77 -4.83 -9.54
CA ARG A 31 6.12 -5.63 -8.36
C ARG A 31 7.53 -5.31 -7.89
N ALA A 32 8.49 -5.19 -8.81
CA ALA A 32 9.86 -4.78 -8.51
C ALA A 32 9.91 -3.37 -7.90
N LYS A 33 9.12 -2.41 -8.44
CA LYS A 33 9.01 -1.06 -7.89
C LYS A 33 8.37 -1.05 -6.49
N LEU A 34 7.29 -1.80 -6.29
CA LEU A 34 6.63 -1.94 -4.98
C LEU A 34 7.58 -2.56 -3.96
N LYS A 35 8.29 -3.65 -4.30
CA LYS A 35 9.30 -4.27 -3.44
C LYS A 35 10.40 -3.28 -3.05
N ARG A 36 10.85 -2.44 -3.99
CA ARG A 36 11.86 -1.39 -3.73
C ARG A 36 11.34 -0.29 -2.79
N LEU A 37 10.05 0.04 -2.87
CA LEU A 37 9.41 0.96 -1.92
C LEU A 37 9.26 0.33 -0.53
N VAL A 38 9.02 -1.00 -0.47
CA VAL A 38 9.02 -1.75 0.80
C VAL A 38 10.39 -1.75 1.45
N THR A 39 11.46 -2.02 0.70
CA THR A 39 12.84 -1.93 1.22
C THR A 39 13.21 -0.54 1.72
N ARG A 40 12.52 0.50 1.23
CA ARG A 40 12.72 1.90 1.64
C ARG A 40 11.79 2.34 2.77
N ASP A 41 11.01 1.43 3.34
CA ASP A 41 10.03 1.73 4.38
C ASP A 41 8.95 2.74 3.96
N VAL A 42 8.69 2.84 2.65
CA VAL A 42 7.63 3.71 2.10
C VAL A 42 6.30 2.94 1.98
N LEU A 43 6.39 1.64 1.72
CA LEU A 43 5.26 0.71 1.68
C LEU A 43 5.51 -0.44 2.64
N THR A 44 4.44 -1.04 3.16
CA THR A 44 4.47 -2.30 3.90
C THR A 44 3.71 -3.35 3.11
N GLU A 45 4.34 -4.50 2.88
CA GLU A 45 3.67 -5.70 2.35
C GLU A 45 2.99 -6.41 3.54
N LEU A 46 1.68 -6.24 3.68
CA LEU A 46 0.89 -6.88 4.75
C LEU A 46 0.64 -8.36 4.45
N GLU A 47 0.33 -8.67 3.19
CA GLU A 47 0.11 -10.02 2.70
C GLU A 47 0.66 -10.14 1.28
N SER A 48 0.81 -11.38 0.78
CA SER A 48 1.27 -11.64 -0.60
C SER A 48 0.40 -10.90 -1.61
N GLY A 49 0.94 -9.80 -2.15
CA GLY A 49 0.25 -8.93 -3.12
C GLY A 49 -0.65 -7.85 -2.52
N LEU A 50 -0.63 -7.62 -1.20
CA LEU A 50 -1.32 -6.54 -0.49
C LEU A 50 -0.27 -5.54 0.04
N PHE A 51 -0.32 -4.31 -0.44
CA PHE A 51 0.63 -3.26 -0.09
C PHE A 51 -0.09 -2.07 0.55
N ALA A 52 0.35 -1.67 1.74
CA ALA A 52 -0.10 -0.45 2.39
C ALA A 52 0.99 0.61 2.33
N LEU A 53 0.62 1.89 2.39
CA LEU A 53 1.59 2.94 2.71
C LEU A 53 2.10 2.71 4.14
N THR A 54 3.42 2.76 4.31
CA THR A 54 4.01 2.92 5.63
C THR A 54 3.65 4.32 6.10
N ARG A 55 2.52 4.43 6.78
CA ARG A 55 2.12 5.70 7.38
C ARG A 55 3.14 5.96 8.49
N PRO A 56 3.87 7.11 8.50
CA PRO A 56 4.53 7.53 9.73
C PRO A 56 3.43 7.57 10.79
N ALA A 57 3.65 6.93 11.93
CA ALA A 57 2.68 6.84 13.02
C ALA A 57 2.39 8.23 13.61
N THR A 58 1.65 9.06 12.86
CA THR A 58 1.15 10.38 13.26
C THR A 58 -0.32 10.47 12.84
N ALA A 59 -1.07 9.46 13.27
CA ALA A 59 -2.39 9.64 13.85
C ALA A 59 -2.41 8.58 14.95
N SER A 60 -1.95 8.94 16.16
CA SER A 60 -2.89 9.26 17.22
C SER A 60 -4.20 8.49 17.02
N SER A 61 -4.30 7.37 17.72
CA SER A 61 -5.58 6.85 18.19
C SER A 61 -6.39 7.99 18.84
N PRO A 62 -7.69 7.79 19.03
CA PRO A 62 -8.01 7.45 20.41
C PRO A 62 -8.89 6.21 20.47
N ASP A 63 -8.45 5.29 21.32
CA ASP A 63 -9.34 4.47 22.14
C ASP A 63 -10.67 5.19 22.42
N PRO A 64 -11.83 4.61 22.08
CA PRO A 64 -13.08 5.02 22.69
C PRO A 64 -13.32 4.18 23.96
N THR A 65 -12.58 4.47 25.02
CA THR A 65 -13.00 4.08 26.38
C THR A 65 -12.89 5.29 27.33
N PRO A 66 -14.04 5.92 27.61
CA PRO A 66 -14.50 6.01 29.00
C PRO A 66 -15.99 5.60 29.08
N GLU A 67 -16.31 4.48 29.73
CA GLU A 67 -16.85 4.40 31.11
C GLU A 67 -18.16 5.18 31.37
N SER A 68 -19.27 4.44 31.49
CA SER A 68 -20.31 4.56 32.55
C SER A 68 -21.13 3.27 32.59
#